data_AF-A0A7W0XYQ0-F1
#
_entry.id   AF-A0A7W0XYQ0-F1
#
_cell.length_a   1.000
_cell.length_b   1.000
_cell.length_c   1.000
_cell.angle_alpha   90.00
_cell.angle_beta   90.00
_cell.angle_gamma   90.00
#
_symmetry.space_group_name_H-M   'P 1'
#
loop_
_entity.id
_entity.type
_entity.pdbx_description
1 polymer ?
#
loop_
_entity_poly.entity_id
_entity_poly.type
_entity_poly.pdbx_seq_one_letter_code
_entity_poly.pdbx_strand_id
1 'polypeptide(L)'
;MASLTLRRARAETVTTTRVKRRSPAFYLGRTLTYATLLLWAFICLFPIYWTVVTSLKNLRLITTGPFFFPWIDFEPVTLGWTVLTEANDREEFLRIFNNSLIIAVSAGLLALVLGSLAGYGLARFDYKFAIWRNRDISFWFVSQLILPPAA
;
A
#
# COMPACT_ATOMS: atom_id res chain seq x y z
N MET A 1 7.13 49.52 47.93
CA MET A 1 8.12 48.41 47.94
C MET A 1 7.58 47.07 47.40
N ALA A 2 6.26 46.85 47.27
CA ALA A 2 5.68 45.58 46.80
C ALA A 2 5.68 45.35 45.26
N SER A 3 5.98 46.37 44.45
CA SER A 3 5.99 46.25 42.97
C SER A 3 7.32 45.71 42.39
N LEU A 4 8.39 45.70 43.19
CA LEU A 4 9.72 45.22 42.78
C LEU A 4 9.91 43.72 43.00
N THR A 5 9.22 43.13 43.99
CA THR A 5 9.23 41.69 44.26
C THR A 5 8.46 40.90 43.20
N LEU A 6 7.32 41.42 42.74
CA LEU A 6 6.50 40.78 41.70
C LEU A 6 7.19 40.75 40.32
N ARG A 7 8.10 41.70 40.05
CA ARG A 7 8.91 41.70 38.82
C ARG A 7 10.01 40.63 38.85
N ARG A 8 10.52 40.25 40.04
CA ARG A 8 11.56 39.23 40.17
C ARG A 8 11.00 37.81 40.02
N ALA A 9 9.80 37.54 40.54
CA ALA A 9 9.14 36.24 40.39
C ALA A 9 8.80 35.88 38.93
N ARG A 10 8.57 36.88 38.07
CA ARG A 10 8.26 36.67 36.64
C ARG A 10 9.49 36.37 35.78
N ALA A 11 10.70 36.65 36.28
CA ALA A 11 11.94 36.44 35.54
C ALA A 11 12.46 35.01 35.65
N GLU A 12 12.09 34.28 36.71
CA GLU A 12 12.54 32.89 36.95
C GLU A 12 11.72 31.85 36.18
N THR A 13 10.58 32.24 35.59
CA THR A 13 9.73 31.37 34.77
C THR A 13 10.07 31.40 33.28
N VAL A 14 11.26 31.88 32.91
CA VAL A 14 11.83 31.61 31.59
C VAL A 14 12.26 30.15 31.58
N THR A 15 11.27 29.28 31.41
CA THR A 15 11.41 27.85 31.17
C THR A 15 12.43 27.69 30.05
N THR A 16 13.66 27.34 30.42
CA THR A 16 14.69 26.97 29.47
C THR A 16 14.16 25.75 28.73
N THR A 17 13.59 25.96 27.55
CA THR A 17 13.27 24.90 26.61
C THR A 17 14.60 24.27 26.24
N ARG A 18 14.97 23.21 26.96
CA ARG A 18 16.17 22.42 26.70
C ARG A 18 16.00 21.83 25.32
N VAL A 19 16.49 22.52 24.29
CA VAL A 19 16.52 22.03 22.92
C VAL A 19 17.25 20.69 22.98
N LYS A 20 16.49 19.60 22.83
CA LYS A 20 17.02 18.24 22.81
C LYS A 20 17.98 18.19 21.62
N ARG A 21 19.28 18.37 21.87
CA ARG A 21 20.33 18.23 20.87
C ARG A 21 20.15 16.85 20.25
N ARG A 22 19.75 16.83 18.98
CA ARG A 22 19.56 15.58 18.24
C ARG A 22 20.93 14.89 18.17
N SER A 23 21.07 13.77 18.85
CA SER A 23 22.32 13.02 18.91
C SER A 23 22.66 12.46 17.52
N PRO A 24 23.95 12.27 17.17
CA PRO A 24 24.35 11.67 15.89
C PRO A 24 23.73 10.26 15.69
N ALA A 25 23.47 9.53 16.76
CA ALA A 25 22.76 8.24 16.75
C ALA A 25 21.33 8.34 16.19
N PHE A 26 20.66 9.49 16.33
CA PHE A 26 19.33 9.73 15.75
C PHE A 26 19.37 9.87 14.23
N TYR A 27 20.44 10.45 13.68
CA TYR A 27 20.65 10.55 12.23
C TYR A 27 21.01 9.19 11.64
N LEU A 28 21.87 8.41 12.31
CA LEU A 28 22.26 7.07 11.87
C LEU A 28 21.05 6.11 11.79
N GLY A 29 20.19 6.12 12.81
CA GLY A 29 18.96 5.31 12.80
C GLY A 29 18.04 5.66 11.64
N ARG A 30 17.88 6.96 11.35
CA ARG A 30 17.11 7.42 10.19
C ARG A 30 17.73 6.99 8.87
N THR A 31 19.04 7.13 8.70
CA THR A 31 19.74 6.73 7.47
C THR A 31 19.56 5.23 7.22
N LEU A 32 19.66 4.39 8.25
CA LEU A 32 19.39 2.96 8.14
C LEU A 32 17.94 2.67 7.74
N THR A 33 16.96 3.33 8.36
CA THR A 33 15.55 3.18 7.97
C THR A 33 15.30 3.56 6.52
N TYR A 34 15.82 4.71 6.07
CA TYR A 34 15.65 5.15 4.68
C TYR A 34 16.40 4.24 3.70
N ALA A 35 17.60 3.75 4.05
CA ALA A 35 18.35 2.80 3.23
C ALA A 35 17.56 1.49 3.06
N THR A 36 17.00 0.94 4.14
CA THR A 36 16.16 -0.26 4.08
C THR A 36 14.89 -0.02 3.26
N LEU A 37 14.22 1.13 3.43
CA LEU A 37 13.04 1.49 2.64
C LEU A 37 13.35 1.64 1.15
N LEU A 38 14.48 2.26 0.79
CA LEU A 38 14.92 2.41 -0.60
C LEU A 38 15.28 1.06 -1.22
N LEU A 39 16.00 0.21 -0.49
CA LEU A 39 16.33 -1.14 -0.93
C LEU A 39 15.04 -1.94 -1.16
N TRP A 40 14.10 -1.88 -0.22
CA TRP A 40 12.82 -2.58 -0.35
C TRP A 40 11.98 -2.06 -1.51
N ALA A 41 11.91 -0.74 -1.68
CA ALA A 41 11.24 -0.11 -2.81
C ALA A 41 11.86 -0.57 -4.14
N PHE A 42 13.19 -0.66 -4.23
CA PHE A 42 13.88 -1.17 -5.42
C PHE A 42 13.48 -2.62 -5.73
N ILE A 43 13.46 -3.50 -4.73
CA ILE A 43 13.03 -4.90 -4.91
C ILE A 43 11.59 -4.98 -5.42
N CYS A 44 10.68 -4.19 -4.86
CA CYS A 44 9.28 -4.17 -5.31
C CYS A 44 9.08 -3.51 -6.69
N LEU A 45 9.90 -2.53 -7.04
CA LEU A 45 9.83 -1.84 -8.33
C LEU A 45 10.47 -2.63 -9.46
N PHE A 46 11.45 -3.47 -9.16
CA PHE A 46 12.13 -4.32 -10.16
C PHE A 46 11.16 -5.13 -11.05
N PRO A 47 10.18 -5.89 -10.53
CA PRO A 47 9.23 -6.61 -11.37
C PRO A 47 8.35 -5.68 -12.21
N ILE A 48 8.00 -4.49 -11.70
CA ILE A 48 7.23 -3.50 -12.45
C ILE A 48 8.07 -2.90 -13.58
N TYR A 49 9.35 -2.62 -13.32
CA TYR A 49 10.28 -2.19 -14.35
C TYR A 49 10.42 -3.26 -15.44
N TRP A 50 10.56 -4.52 -15.04
CA TRP A 50 10.67 -5.63 -15.98
C TRP A 50 9.41 -5.76 -16.86
N THR A 51 8.20 -5.67 -16.30
CA THR A 51 6.97 -5.78 -17.09
C THR A 51 6.85 -4.66 -18.11
N VAL A 52 7.19 -3.42 -17.74
CA VAL A 52 7.20 -2.26 -18.64
C VAL A 52 8.23 -2.44 -19.76
N VAL A 53 9.44 -2.91 -19.45
CA VAL A 53 10.47 -3.16 -20.46
C VAL A 53 10.06 -4.29 -21.40
N THR A 54 9.41 -5.35 -20.89
CA THR A 54 8.93 -6.46 -21.72
C THR A 54 7.76 -6.10 -22.62
N SER A 55 6.89 -5.17 -22.24
CA SER A 55 5.75 -4.76 -23.09
C SER A 55 6.19 -4.00 -24.35
N LEU A 56 7.42 -3.48 -24.37
CA LEU A 56 8.02 -2.77 -25.50
C LEU A 56 8.88 -3.67 -26.40
N LYS A 57 9.03 -4.96 -26.07
CA LYS A 57 9.81 -5.93 -26.86
C LYS A 57 8.97 -6.61 -27.94
N ASN A 58 9.60 -6.90 -29.08
CA ASN A 58 9.03 -7.76 -30.12
C ASN A 58 8.96 -9.22 -29.61
N LEU A 59 7.89 -9.97 -29.91
CA LEU A 59 7.70 -11.38 -29.49
C LEU A 59 8.92 -12.26 -29.82
N ARG A 60 9.61 -11.99 -30.94
CA ARG A 60 10.81 -12.73 -31.36
C ARG A 60 12.04 -12.48 -30.46
N LEU A 61 12.13 -11.32 -29.82
CA LEU A 61 13.22 -10.91 -28.92
C LEU A 61 13.03 -11.40 -27.47
N ILE A 62 11.83 -11.87 -27.11
CA ILE A 62 11.54 -12.42 -25.77
C ILE A 62 12.23 -13.77 -25.55
N THR A 63 12.42 -14.55 -26.63
CA THR A 63 13.00 -15.91 -26.58
C THR A 63 14.50 -15.98 -26.85
N THR A 64 15.14 -14.88 -27.27
CA THR A 64 16.53 -14.88 -27.77
C THR A 64 17.59 -14.33 -26.80
N GLY A 65 17.22 -13.69 -25.68
CA GLY A 65 18.23 -13.30 -24.68
C GLY A 65 17.72 -12.36 -23.57
N PRO A 66 18.48 -12.23 -22.45
CA PRO A 66 18.11 -11.39 -21.32
C PRO A 66 18.52 -9.92 -21.58
N PHE A 67 17.72 -9.24 -22.40
CA PHE A 67 17.90 -7.81 -22.69
C PHE A 67 17.19 -6.96 -21.61
N PHE A 68 17.86 -6.00 -20.99
CA PHE A 68 17.30 -5.25 -19.85
C PHE A 68 17.14 -3.75 -20.12
N PHE A 69 17.83 -3.20 -21.12
CA PHE A 69 17.86 -1.76 -21.38
C PHE A 69 17.26 -1.39 -22.75
N PRO A 70 16.12 -0.68 -22.80
CA PRO A 70 15.57 -0.18 -24.06
C PRO A 70 16.55 0.78 -24.74
N TRP A 71 16.58 0.78 -26.08
CA TRP A 71 17.48 1.57 -26.96
C TRP A 71 18.95 1.15 -27.02
N ILE A 72 19.45 0.39 -26.04
CA ILE A 72 20.81 -0.18 -26.07
C ILE A 72 20.76 -1.61 -26.61
N ASP A 73 19.78 -2.39 -26.14
CA ASP A 73 19.70 -3.82 -26.42
C ASP A 73 18.67 -4.18 -27.52
N PHE A 74 17.63 -3.34 -27.70
CA PHE A 74 16.55 -3.59 -28.66
C PHE A 74 15.87 -2.29 -29.10
N GLU A 75 15.34 -2.28 -30.33
CA GLU A 75 14.47 -1.20 -30.81
C GLU A 75 13.08 -1.34 -30.19
N PRO A 76 12.53 -0.27 -29.58
CA PRO A 76 11.21 -0.32 -28.96
C PRO A 76 10.14 -0.49 -30.04
N VAL A 77 9.32 -1.53 -29.92
CA VAL A 77 8.23 -1.79 -30.87
C VAL A 77 6.89 -1.71 -30.14
N THR A 78 5.93 -1.00 -30.71
CA THR A 78 4.59 -0.82 -30.13
C THR A 78 3.64 -2.00 -30.37
N LEU A 79 4.17 -3.14 -30.86
CA LEU A 79 3.39 -4.35 -31.17
C LEU A 79 2.63 -4.90 -29.96
N GLY A 80 3.11 -4.72 -28.73
CA GLY A 80 2.40 -5.16 -27.52
C GLY A 80 1.10 -4.38 -27.23
N TRP A 81 0.91 -3.24 -27.89
CA TRP A 81 -0.25 -2.36 -27.68
C TRP A 81 -1.32 -2.54 -28.76
N THR A 82 -1.15 -3.50 -29.70
CA THR A 82 -2.11 -3.74 -30.78
C THR A 82 -3.49 -4.14 -30.27
N VAL A 83 -3.55 -4.78 -29.09
CA VAL A 83 -4.80 -5.09 -28.35
C VAL A 83 -5.65 -3.85 -28.08
N LEU A 84 -5.04 -2.66 -28.00
CA LEU A 84 -5.77 -1.40 -27.83
C LEU A 84 -6.11 -0.71 -29.17
N THR A 85 -5.45 -1.07 -30.27
CA THR A 85 -5.62 -0.43 -31.58
C THR A 85 -6.49 -1.25 -32.53
N GLU A 86 -6.47 -2.58 -32.42
CA GLU A 86 -7.29 -3.48 -33.23
C GLU A 86 -8.72 -3.53 -32.68
N ALA A 87 -9.71 -3.33 -33.56
CA ALA A 87 -11.09 -3.11 -33.15
C ALA A 87 -11.71 -4.29 -32.40
N ASN A 88 -11.46 -5.53 -32.85
CA ASN A 88 -12.00 -6.74 -32.24
C ASN A 88 -11.36 -7.01 -30.85
N ASP A 89 -10.04 -6.94 -30.78
CA ASP A 89 -9.29 -7.19 -29.55
C ASP A 89 -9.58 -6.13 -28.47
N ARG A 90 -9.78 -4.87 -28.89
CA ARG A 90 -10.12 -3.77 -27.99
C ARG A 90 -11.50 -3.98 -27.37
N GLU A 91 -12.49 -4.42 -28.15
CA GLU A 91 -13.85 -4.64 -27.63
C GLU A 91 -13.85 -5.77 -26.59
N GLU A 92 -13.15 -6.86 -26.87
CA GLU A 92 -13.00 -7.97 -25.92
C GLU A 92 -12.26 -7.54 -24.66
N PHE A 93 -11.15 -6.81 -24.80
CA PHE A 93 -10.41 -6.25 -23.66
C PHE A 93 -11.29 -5.35 -22.79
N LEU A 94 -12.00 -4.39 -23.40
CA LEU A 94 -12.88 -3.48 -22.67
C LEU A 94 -14.03 -4.22 -21.99
N ARG A 95 -14.59 -5.26 -22.61
CA ARG A 95 -15.62 -6.10 -22.02
C ARG A 95 -15.11 -6.81 -20.77
N ILE A 96 -13.96 -7.48 -20.85
CA ILE A 96 -13.38 -8.19 -19.70
C ILE A 96 -13.00 -7.20 -18.59
N PHE A 97 -12.37 -6.07 -18.95
CA PHE A 97 -12.01 -5.02 -18.00
C PHE A 97 -13.23 -4.44 -17.27
N ASN A 98 -14.29 -4.10 -18.00
CA ASN A 98 -15.51 -3.56 -17.41
C ASN A 98 -16.21 -4.57 -16.50
N ASN A 99 -16.24 -5.86 -16.88
CA ASN A 99 -16.80 -6.90 -16.03
C ASN A 99 -16.05 -7.00 -14.69
N SER A 100 -14.72 -7.04 -14.72
CA SER A 100 -13.91 -7.06 -13.51
C SER A 100 -14.06 -5.79 -12.69
N LEU A 101 -14.13 -4.62 -13.32
CA LEU A 101 -14.31 -3.34 -12.65
C LEU A 101 -15.64 -3.30 -11.89
N ILE A 102 -16.74 -3.69 -12.55
CA ILE A 102 -18.08 -3.73 -11.95
C ILE A 102 -18.10 -4.70 -10.77
N ILE A 103 -17.55 -5.90 -10.93
CA ILE A 103 -17.50 -6.91 -9.86
C ILE A 103 -16.65 -6.41 -8.68
N ALA A 104 -15.46 -5.88 -8.92
CA ALA A 104 -14.57 -5.41 -7.86
C ALA A 104 -15.18 -4.25 -7.06
N VAL A 105 -15.80 -3.28 -7.75
CA VAL A 105 -16.44 -2.14 -7.10
C VAL A 105 -17.70 -2.57 -6.34
N SER A 106 -18.58 -3.36 -6.97
CA SER A 106 -19.81 -3.81 -6.32
C SER A 106 -19.53 -4.72 -5.12
N ALA A 107 -18.61 -5.67 -5.23
CA ALA A 107 -18.21 -6.53 -4.13
C ALA A 107 -17.53 -5.74 -3.01
N GLY A 108 -16.65 -4.79 -3.35
CA GLY A 108 -16.01 -3.90 -2.37
C GLY A 108 -17.02 -3.04 -1.61
N LEU A 109 -18.01 -2.47 -2.30
CA LEU A 109 -19.08 -1.69 -1.67
C LEU A 109 -19.95 -2.56 -0.74
N LEU A 110 -20.35 -3.74 -1.20
CA LEU A 110 -21.12 -4.69 -0.38
C LEU A 110 -20.33 -5.12 0.86
N ALA A 111 -19.06 -5.46 0.70
CA ALA A 111 -18.18 -5.83 1.81
C ALA A 111 -17.99 -4.68 2.81
N LEU A 112 -17.85 -3.44 2.32
CA LEU A 112 -17.71 -2.26 3.18
C LEU A 112 -18.99 -1.97 3.96
N VAL A 113 -20.15 -2.03 3.31
CA VAL A 113 -21.44 -1.84 3.99
C VAL A 113 -21.65 -2.94 5.03
N LEU A 114 -21.65 -4.22 4.62
CA LEU A 114 -21.91 -5.33 5.55
C LEU A 114 -20.84 -5.42 6.65
N GLY A 115 -19.57 -5.25 6.29
CA GLY A 115 -18.44 -5.29 7.22
C GLY A 115 -18.45 -4.15 8.23
N SER A 116 -18.82 -2.93 7.83
CA SER A 116 -18.92 -1.80 8.77
C SER A 116 -20.10 -1.95 9.73
N LEU A 117 -21.26 -2.43 9.26
CA LEU A 117 -22.41 -2.71 10.13
C LEU A 117 -22.08 -3.81 11.14
N ALA A 118 -21.47 -4.92 10.69
CA ALA A 118 -21.05 -6.01 11.56
C ALA A 118 -19.97 -5.57 12.56
N GLY A 119 -18.96 -4.86 12.09
CA GLY A 119 -17.87 -4.33 12.92
C GLY A 119 -18.36 -3.34 13.98
N TYR A 120 -19.28 -2.44 13.62
CA TYR A 120 -19.90 -1.51 14.56
C TYR A 120 -20.72 -2.24 15.63
N GLY A 121 -21.52 -3.24 15.22
CA GLY A 121 -22.26 -4.10 16.14
C GLY A 121 -21.33 -4.73 17.18
N LEU A 122 -20.28 -5.42 16.73
CA LEU A 122 -19.30 -6.09 17.60
C LEU A 122 -18.51 -5.13 18.49
N ALA A 123 -18.27 -3.89 18.06
CA ALA A 123 -17.57 -2.90 18.86
C ALA A 123 -18.44 -2.29 19.97
N ARG A 124 -19.75 -2.16 19.73
CA ARG A 124 -20.66 -1.46 20.65
C ARG A 124 -21.36 -2.37 21.66
N PHE A 125 -21.74 -3.58 21.26
CA PHE A 125 -22.54 -4.48 22.08
C PHE A 125 -21.73 -5.70 22.52
N ASP A 126 -21.88 -6.14 23.78
CA ASP A 126 -21.32 -7.41 24.27
C ASP A 126 -22.28 -8.55 23.92
N TYR A 127 -21.98 -9.26 22.83
CA TYR A 127 -22.71 -10.44 22.38
C TYR A 127 -22.24 -11.67 23.15
N LYS A 128 -23.22 -12.34 23.78
CA LYS A 128 -23.06 -13.66 24.39
C LYS A 128 -24.10 -14.59 23.76
N PHE A 129 -23.77 -15.13 22.58
CA PHE A 129 -24.66 -16.05 21.88
C PHE A 129 -24.22 -17.49 22.15
N ALA A 130 -24.95 -18.19 23.03
CA ALA A 130 -24.72 -19.57 23.48
C ALA A 130 -23.31 -19.85 24.03
N ILE A 131 -22.32 -20.04 23.16
CA ILE A 131 -20.92 -20.38 23.47
C ILE A 131 -19.96 -19.29 22.94
N TRP A 132 -20.42 -18.43 22.05
CA TRP A 132 -19.60 -17.47 21.30
C TRP A 132 -19.61 -16.08 21.96
N ARG A 133 -18.43 -15.54 22.23
CA ARG A 133 -18.22 -14.13 22.65
C ARG A 133 -17.74 -13.30 21.47
N ASN A 134 -17.82 -11.97 21.56
CA ASN A 134 -17.35 -11.05 20.49
C ASN A 134 -15.97 -11.36 19.94
N ARG A 135 -15.05 -11.76 20.84
CA ARG A 135 -13.67 -12.10 20.47
C ARG A 135 -13.61 -13.33 19.59
N ASP A 136 -14.42 -14.35 19.87
CA ASP A 136 -14.44 -15.60 19.11
C ASP A 136 -15.04 -15.38 17.71
N ILE A 137 -16.07 -14.53 17.62
CA ILE A 137 -16.67 -14.11 16.35
C ILE A 137 -15.66 -13.33 15.50
N SER A 138 -14.92 -12.39 16.11
CA SER A 138 -13.87 -11.62 15.41
C SER A 138 -12.73 -12.52 14.93
N PHE A 139 -12.29 -13.45 15.79
CA PHE A 139 -11.27 -14.44 15.42
C PHE A 139 -11.72 -15.34 14.28
N TRP A 140 -12.99 -15.70 14.23
CA TRP A 140 -13.55 -16.49 13.14
C TRP A 140 -13.52 -15.75 11.79
N PHE A 141 -13.82 -14.44 11.76
CA PHE A 141 -13.66 -13.64 10.54
C PHE A 141 -12.21 -13.55 10.07
N VAL A 142 -11.27 -13.35 11.00
CA VAL A 142 -9.84 -13.30 10.66
C VAL A 142 -9.33 -14.67 10.19
N SER A 143 -9.86 -15.77 10.75
CA SER A 143 -9.45 -17.11 10.33
C SER A 143 -9.84 -17.41 8.88
N GLN A 144 -10.97 -16.92 8.39
CA GLN A 144 -11.36 -17.06 6.98
C GLN A 144 -10.33 -16.44 6.02
N LEU A 145 -9.56 -15.46 6.47
CA LEU A 145 -8.52 -14.80 5.68
C LEU A 145 -7.23 -15.62 5.58
N ILE A 146 -7.04 -16.59 6.48
CA ILE A 146 -5.87 -17.47 6.58
C ILE A 146 -6.13 -18.83 5.92
N LEU A 147 -7.41 -19.20 5.73
CA LEU A 147 -7.74 -20.45 5.05
C LEU A 147 -7.16 -20.41 3.64
N PRO A 148 -6.45 -21.47 3.21
CA PRO A 148 -5.99 -21.56 1.83
C PRO A 148 -7.22 -21.47 0.93
N PRO A 149 -7.16 -20.72 -0.18
CA PRO A 149 -8.26 -20.67 -1.12
C PRO A 149 -8.52 -22.11 -1.59
N ALA A 150 -9.68 -22.65 -1.26
CA ALA A 150 -10.13 -23.92 -1.81
C ALA A 150 -10.39 -23.68 -3.30
N ALA A 151 -9.40 -24.06 -4.11
CA ALA A 151 -9.49 -24.10 -5.57
C ALA A 151 -10.31 -25.32 -6.01
#